data_AF-A0A5Q0SK32-F1
#
_entry.id   AF-A0A5Q0SK32-F1
#
_cell.length_a   1.000
_cell.length_b   1.000
_cell.length_c   1.000
_cell.angle_alpha   90.00
_cell.angle_beta   90.00
_cell.angle_gamma   90.00
#
_symmetry.space_group_name_H-M   'P 1'
#
loop_
_entity.id
_entity.type
_entity.pdbx_description
1 polymer ?
#
loop_
_entity_poly.entity_id
_entity_poly.type
_entity_poly.pdbx_seq_one_letter_code
_entity_poly.pdbx_strand_id
1 'polypeptide(L)'
;MVVYVSTYGDPSGWSEVNYWTNYEETPKRSFTTVATYEKGSKIIIIVQDSVLTPTSNPVRNKVANSCFQKILGNNLSDNIKSYSDWIGAVENYIKCIVGEVVADNNQRLSVIVIPAIGKIGNYEYGKIRLKDKKKDNLPSYIYSSIVETLLVQRLYEELRDVNDDEVILDTTHGVNYLPALVLRVLYNLTSLLDLKFKVINYIPTVFQKEYTYIEISKYEGKRTFDLSQIREGKYKDNERKRLLIKSLRYNAPLLAIEICRKEERKDYYRELVGAVSIENNTITINEKFEPDPAWIDVIYDYACSNVKGNTKEDVEQFSEKVFTKFSPISYIIINRELNIIYTLSKKMNVGETKLYSELYARESKFEDEEKRDDKEGLKRNFIAHAGLLNEYVVVKKEENNKIRIDYAHDKIGELLKEVFDENPDIAKELKTFEERKKLE
;
A
#
# COMPACT_ATOMS: atom_id res chain seq x y z
N MET A 1 -11.76 11.30 12.43
CA MET A 1 -11.39 10.29 13.48
C MET A 1 -9.91 9.90 13.28
N VAL A 2 -9.29 9.18 14.22
CA VAL A 2 -7.83 8.91 14.20
C VAL A 2 -7.51 7.42 14.30
N VAL A 3 -6.62 6.92 13.44
CA VAL A 3 -5.98 5.61 13.59
C VAL A 3 -4.63 5.77 14.28
N TYR A 4 -4.44 5.09 15.40
CA TYR A 4 -3.18 5.08 16.13
C TYR A 4 -2.34 3.85 15.73
N VAL A 5 -1.13 4.07 15.25
CA VAL A 5 -0.18 3.04 14.87
C VAL A 5 1.05 3.16 15.76
N SER A 6 1.49 2.07 16.38
CA SER A 6 2.68 2.08 17.22
C SER A 6 3.62 0.93 16.91
N THR A 7 4.91 1.17 17.04
CA THR A 7 5.95 0.14 16.89
C THR A 7 6.43 -0.31 18.26
N TYR A 8 6.45 -1.62 18.51
CA TYR A 8 6.79 -2.21 19.81
C TYR A 8 8.05 -3.07 19.69
N GLY A 9 8.99 -2.86 20.63
CA GLY A 9 10.02 -3.81 21.03
C GLY A 9 9.47 -4.83 22.04
N ASP A 10 10.31 -5.26 22.98
CA ASP A 10 9.94 -6.21 24.05
C ASP A 10 9.27 -5.48 25.25
N PRO A 11 7.94 -5.64 25.46
CA PRO A 11 7.24 -4.96 26.55
C PRO A 11 7.62 -5.45 27.95
N SER A 12 8.24 -6.63 28.05
CA SER A 12 8.60 -7.25 29.34
C SER A 12 9.64 -6.44 30.12
N GLY A 13 10.42 -5.62 29.41
CA GLY A 13 11.43 -4.72 29.98
C GLY A 13 10.90 -3.34 30.39
N TRP A 14 9.67 -2.97 30.01
CA TRP A 14 9.15 -1.61 30.22
C TRP A 14 8.67 -1.40 31.66
N SER A 15 8.99 -0.22 32.20
CA SER A 15 8.59 0.20 33.55
C SER A 15 7.41 1.15 33.50
N GLU A 16 6.60 1.20 34.56
CA GLU A 16 5.58 2.24 34.70
C GLU A 16 6.22 3.62 34.85
N VAL A 17 5.72 4.57 34.05
CA VAL A 17 6.16 5.96 34.01
C VAL A 17 4.95 6.87 33.83
N ASN A 18 5.14 8.17 34.07
CA ASN A 18 4.13 9.19 33.82
C ASN A 18 4.30 9.75 32.39
N TYR A 19 3.31 9.53 31.53
CA TYR A 19 3.27 10.10 30.18
C TYR A 19 2.52 11.42 30.19
N TRP A 20 3.23 12.50 29.86
CA TRP A 20 2.66 13.83 29.69
C TRP A 20 2.24 14.02 28.25
N THR A 21 0.96 14.34 28.01
CA THR A 21 0.44 14.71 26.70
C THR A 21 0.23 16.23 26.64
N ASN A 22 0.22 16.80 25.44
CA ASN A 22 -0.07 18.23 25.28
C ASN A 22 -1.57 18.57 25.48
N TYR A 23 -2.42 17.58 25.71
CA TYR A 23 -3.89 17.74 25.72
C TYR A 23 -4.50 17.53 27.10
N GLU A 24 -3.75 17.01 28.06
CA GLU A 24 -4.23 16.65 29.39
C GLU A 24 -3.41 17.36 30.47
N GLU A 25 -4.09 17.85 31.50
CA GLU A 25 -3.44 18.52 32.63
C GLU A 25 -2.75 17.53 33.58
N THR A 26 -3.17 16.27 33.57
CA THR A 26 -2.63 15.20 34.40
C THR A 26 -1.93 14.14 33.53
N PRO A 27 -0.73 13.68 33.91
CA PRO A 27 -0.06 12.64 33.15
C PRO A 27 -0.78 11.31 33.31
N LYS A 28 -0.75 10.48 32.27
CA LYS A 28 -1.22 9.10 32.37
C LYS A 28 -0.08 8.21 32.83
N ARG A 29 -0.29 7.53 33.97
CA ARG A 29 0.66 6.55 34.47
C ARG A 29 0.45 5.21 33.76
N SER A 30 1.44 4.76 33.01
CA SER A 30 1.41 3.48 32.28
C SER A 30 2.83 3.03 31.97
N PHE A 31 3.01 1.79 31.51
CA PHE A 31 4.27 1.29 30.97
C PHE A 31 4.33 1.38 29.43
N THR A 32 3.26 1.83 28.80
CA THR A 32 3.18 2.01 27.34
C THR A 32 2.37 3.27 26.98
N THR A 33 2.73 3.89 25.85
CA THR A 33 2.11 5.12 25.35
C THR A 33 0.71 4.89 24.77
N VAL A 34 0.31 3.66 24.45
CA VAL A 34 -1.05 3.41 23.94
C VAL A 34 -2.14 3.85 24.94
N ALA A 35 -1.82 3.87 26.24
CA ALA A 35 -2.70 4.39 27.29
C ALA A 35 -3.13 5.85 27.07
N THR A 36 -2.31 6.64 26.38
CA THR A 36 -2.58 8.06 26.12
C THR A 36 -3.52 8.28 24.94
N TYR A 37 -3.96 7.22 24.25
CA TYR A 37 -4.75 7.29 23.02
C TYR A 37 -6.13 6.64 23.13
N GLU A 38 -6.95 7.14 24.05
CA GLU A 38 -8.33 6.65 24.29
C GLU A 38 -9.35 7.07 23.21
N LYS A 39 -9.01 8.03 22.34
CA LYS A 39 -9.93 8.56 21.31
C LYS A 39 -9.69 7.99 19.91
N GLY A 40 -8.78 7.03 19.75
CA GLY A 40 -8.53 6.38 18.47
C GLY A 40 -9.72 5.49 18.07
N SER A 41 -10.12 5.52 16.80
CA SER A 41 -11.12 4.58 16.27
C SER A 41 -10.55 3.15 16.15
N LYS A 42 -9.22 3.07 15.99
CA LYS A 42 -8.47 1.86 15.73
C LYS A 42 -7.04 1.99 16.24
N ILE A 43 -6.54 0.91 16.84
CA ILE A 43 -5.15 0.75 17.27
C ILE A 43 -4.50 -0.34 16.42
N ILE A 44 -3.33 -0.04 15.86
CA ILE A 44 -2.50 -0.98 15.12
C ILE A 44 -1.15 -1.07 15.81
N ILE A 45 -0.82 -2.23 16.37
CA ILE A 45 0.50 -2.46 16.98
C ILE A 45 1.35 -3.29 16.02
N ILE A 46 2.53 -2.77 15.67
CA ILE A 46 3.50 -3.46 14.82
C ILE A 46 4.63 -3.94 15.71
N VAL A 47 4.88 -5.24 15.68
CA VAL A 47 5.78 -5.91 16.63
C VAL A 47 6.65 -6.94 15.94
N GLN A 48 7.83 -7.20 16.48
CA GLN A 48 8.67 -8.31 16.04
C GLN A 48 8.20 -9.64 16.64
N ASP A 49 8.33 -10.74 15.90
CA ASP A 49 8.03 -12.10 16.37
C ASP A 49 8.87 -12.51 17.59
N SER A 50 9.99 -11.83 17.85
CA SER A 50 10.90 -12.10 18.96
C SER A 50 10.41 -11.65 20.34
N VAL A 51 9.24 -11.00 20.44
CA VAL A 51 8.72 -10.54 21.74
C VAL A 51 8.32 -11.67 22.69
N LEU A 52 8.19 -12.90 22.20
CA LEU A 52 7.99 -14.10 23.04
C LEU A 52 9.30 -14.66 23.61
N THR A 53 10.46 -14.12 23.20
CA THR A 53 11.77 -14.50 23.75
C THR A 53 12.36 -13.34 24.53
N PRO A 54 11.79 -13.00 25.70
CA PRO A 54 12.17 -11.81 26.45
C PRO A 54 13.66 -11.83 26.78
N THR A 55 14.29 -10.67 26.60
CA THR A 55 15.73 -10.51 26.85
C THR A 55 16.03 -10.15 28.31
N SER A 56 15.06 -9.58 29.02
CA SER A 56 15.17 -9.24 30.43
C SER A 56 14.82 -10.42 31.32
N ASN A 57 15.81 -10.94 32.05
CA ASN A 57 15.60 -11.83 33.18
C ASN A 57 16.16 -11.14 34.45
N PRO A 58 15.32 -10.80 35.45
CA PRO A 58 13.88 -11.04 35.51
C PRO A 58 13.06 -10.08 34.62
N VAL A 59 11.88 -10.54 34.21
CA VAL A 59 10.86 -9.71 33.57
C VAL A 59 10.48 -8.57 34.52
N ARG A 60 10.61 -7.33 34.07
CA ARG A 60 10.34 -6.14 34.90
C ARG A 60 8.86 -5.81 34.95
N ASN A 61 8.14 -6.06 33.85
CA ASN A 61 6.75 -5.71 33.71
C ASN A 61 5.80 -6.84 34.14
N LYS A 62 5.02 -6.61 35.21
CA LYS A 62 4.09 -7.62 35.74
C LYS A 62 2.96 -7.97 34.79
N VAL A 63 2.44 -7.00 34.03
CA VAL A 63 1.35 -7.20 33.06
C VAL A 63 1.85 -8.07 31.91
N ALA A 64 2.99 -7.72 31.32
CA ALA A 64 3.63 -8.52 30.29
C ALA A 64 3.89 -9.95 30.77
N ASN A 65 4.47 -10.13 31.97
CA ASN A 65 4.68 -11.47 32.52
C ASN A 65 3.37 -12.26 32.69
N SER A 66 2.33 -11.63 33.23
CA SER A 66 1.00 -12.24 33.39
C SER A 66 0.42 -12.68 32.05
N CYS A 67 0.46 -11.81 31.03
CA CYS A 67 0.00 -12.13 29.69
C CYS A 67 0.80 -13.27 29.04
N PHE A 68 2.12 -13.27 29.20
CA PHE A 68 2.98 -14.36 28.72
C PHE A 68 2.57 -15.70 29.34
N GLN A 69 2.43 -15.75 30.66
CA GLN A 69 2.03 -16.96 31.40
C GLN A 69 0.62 -17.44 31.01
N LYS A 70 -0.34 -16.52 30.79
CA LYS A 70 -1.70 -16.87 30.32
C LYS A 70 -1.70 -17.59 28.98
N ILE A 71 -0.77 -17.25 28.08
CA ILE A 71 -0.79 -17.72 26.68
C ILE A 71 0.09 -18.95 26.48
N LEU A 72 1.28 -18.95 27.08
CA LEU A 72 2.30 -19.97 26.84
C LEU A 72 2.55 -20.87 28.04
N GLY A 73 2.01 -20.53 29.22
CA GLY A 73 2.32 -21.20 30.46
C GLY A 73 3.81 -21.16 30.79
N ASN A 74 4.32 -22.27 31.33
CA ASN A 74 5.70 -22.38 31.78
C ASN A 74 6.70 -22.74 30.64
N ASN A 75 6.23 -23.33 29.53
CA ASN A 75 7.10 -23.85 28.47
C ASN A 75 6.62 -23.44 27.07
N LEU A 76 7.43 -22.64 26.39
CA LEU A 76 7.20 -22.16 25.02
C LEU A 76 7.13 -23.32 23.99
N SER A 77 7.96 -24.35 24.18
CA SER A 77 8.09 -25.49 23.23
C SER A 77 6.87 -26.39 23.17
N ASP A 78 6.08 -26.47 24.24
CA ASP A 78 4.98 -27.42 24.34
C ASP A 78 3.76 -26.95 23.53
N ASN A 79 3.67 -25.64 23.28
CA ASN A 79 2.53 -24.98 22.66
C ASN A 79 2.77 -24.51 21.22
N ILE A 80 4.03 -24.49 20.75
CA ILE A 80 4.36 -23.96 19.42
C ILE A 80 4.92 -25.05 18.53
N LYS A 81 4.14 -25.48 17.53
CA LYS A 81 4.52 -26.54 16.58
C LYS A 81 4.88 -26.00 15.20
N SER A 82 4.43 -24.80 14.88
CA SER A 82 4.64 -24.14 13.60
C SER A 82 4.90 -22.65 13.77
N TYR A 83 5.40 -22.00 12.73
CA TYR A 83 5.55 -20.54 12.73
C TYR A 83 4.19 -19.82 12.76
N SER A 84 3.13 -20.42 12.22
CA SER A 84 1.77 -19.90 12.37
C SER A 84 1.34 -19.85 13.84
N ASP A 85 1.62 -20.90 14.61
CA ASP A 85 1.32 -20.92 16.06
C ASP A 85 2.14 -19.86 16.81
N TRP A 86 3.41 -19.69 16.41
CA TRP A 86 4.30 -18.66 16.97
C TRP A 86 3.72 -17.26 16.78
N ILE A 87 3.34 -16.92 15.55
CA ILE A 87 2.73 -15.63 15.21
C ILE A 87 1.41 -15.44 15.96
N GLY A 88 0.55 -16.46 16.02
CA GLY A 88 -0.70 -16.40 16.77
C GLY A 88 -0.48 -16.14 18.27
N ALA A 89 0.55 -16.75 18.86
CA ALA A 89 0.93 -16.50 20.25
C ALA A 89 1.44 -15.07 20.45
N VAL A 90 2.24 -14.52 19.53
CA VAL A 90 2.69 -13.12 19.57
C VAL A 90 1.50 -12.16 19.52
N GLU A 91 0.56 -12.38 18.59
CA GLU A 91 -0.63 -11.55 18.46
C GLU A 91 -1.47 -11.55 19.73
N ASN A 92 -1.73 -12.73 20.30
CA ASN A 92 -2.48 -12.87 21.54
C ASN A 92 -1.77 -12.19 22.72
N TYR A 93 -0.43 -12.27 22.75
CA TYR A 93 0.39 -11.67 23.80
C TYR A 93 0.29 -10.15 23.79
N ILE A 94 0.42 -9.54 22.62
CA ILE A 94 0.27 -8.09 22.47
C ILE A 94 -1.18 -7.66 22.70
N LYS A 95 -2.17 -8.41 22.21
CA LYS A 95 -3.60 -8.13 22.48
C LYS A 95 -3.92 -8.15 23.97
N CYS A 96 -3.39 -9.12 24.71
CA CYS A 96 -3.53 -9.16 26.17
C CYS A 96 -2.92 -7.92 26.82
N ILE A 97 -1.69 -7.54 26.45
CA ILE A 97 -1.03 -6.35 27.03
C ILE A 97 -1.81 -5.08 26.76
N VAL A 98 -2.24 -4.85 25.52
CA VAL A 98 -2.99 -3.65 25.15
C VAL A 98 -4.36 -3.63 25.84
N GLY A 99 -5.04 -4.77 25.93
CA GLY A 99 -6.34 -4.88 26.59
C GLY A 99 -6.31 -4.60 28.10
N GLU A 100 -5.18 -4.80 28.77
CA GLU A 100 -5.01 -4.46 30.19
C GLU A 100 -4.77 -2.96 30.41
N VAL A 101 -4.46 -2.21 29.36
CA VAL A 101 -4.08 -0.77 29.43
C VAL A 101 -5.14 0.14 28.81
N VAL A 102 -5.84 -0.33 27.77
CA VAL A 102 -6.88 0.44 27.07
C VAL A 102 -8.22 0.16 27.75
N ALA A 103 -8.85 1.20 28.29
CA ALA A 103 -10.11 1.07 29.04
C ALA A 103 -11.37 0.84 28.18
N ASP A 104 -11.32 1.18 26.88
CA ASP A 104 -12.46 1.08 25.97
C ASP A 104 -12.42 -0.19 25.11
N ASN A 105 -13.33 -1.12 25.40
CA ASN A 105 -13.50 -2.37 24.66
C ASN A 105 -14.04 -2.17 23.23
N ASN A 106 -14.47 -0.97 22.84
CA ASN A 106 -14.99 -0.71 21.50
C ASN A 106 -13.91 -0.36 20.47
N GLN A 107 -12.68 -0.07 20.90
CA GLN A 107 -11.59 0.21 19.98
C GLN A 107 -11.16 -1.06 19.24
N ARG A 108 -11.08 -0.98 17.91
CA ARG A 108 -10.60 -2.10 17.10
C ARG A 108 -9.09 -2.21 17.21
N LEU A 109 -8.60 -3.31 17.77
CA LEU A 109 -7.17 -3.61 17.88
C LEU A 109 -6.73 -4.58 16.78
N SER A 110 -5.72 -4.18 16.01
CA SER A 110 -4.97 -5.06 15.11
C SER A 110 -3.51 -5.16 15.54
N VAL A 111 -2.93 -6.34 15.36
CA VAL A 111 -1.51 -6.59 15.63
C VAL A 111 -0.89 -7.11 14.34
N ILE A 112 0.17 -6.44 13.88
CA ILE A 112 0.95 -6.84 12.72
C ILE A 112 2.28 -7.37 13.24
N VAL A 113 2.47 -8.68 13.14
CA VAL A 113 3.72 -9.32 13.51
C VAL A 113 4.65 -9.35 12.31
N ILE A 114 5.85 -8.82 12.47
CA ILE A 114 6.92 -8.89 11.47
C ILE A 114 8.01 -9.83 11.98
N PRO A 115 8.83 -10.43 11.10
CA PRO A 115 9.97 -11.19 11.57
C PRO A 115 10.90 -10.29 12.42
N ALA A 116 11.74 -10.93 13.24
CA ALA A 116 12.95 -10.36 13.83
C ALA A 116 14.23 -10.83 13.11
N ILE A 117 15.35 -10.19 13.41
CA ILE A 117 16.68 -10.56 12.91
C ILE A 117 17.70 -10.53 14.05
N GLY A 118 18.57 -11.52 14.07
CA GLY A 118 19.68 -11.62 15.01
C GLY A 118 19.42 -12.60 16.14
N LYS A 119 20.37 -12.66 17.08
CA LYS A 119 20.29 -13.56 18.24
C LYS A 119 19.59 -12.85 19.40
N ILE A 120 18.45 -13.37 19.84
CA ILE A 120 17.63 -12.80 20.91
C ILE A 120 17.33 -13.92 21.92
N GLY A 121 17.89 -13.77 23.12
CA GLY A 121 17.89 -14.84 24.12
C GLY A 121 18.57 -16.11 23.58
N ASN A 122 17.85 -17.23 23.65
CA ASN A 122 18.31 -18.54 23.15
C ASN A 122 17.92 -18.82 21.70
N TYR A 123 17.30 -17.85 21.01
CA TYR A 123 16.81 -18.00 19.65
C TYR A 123 17.66 -17.22 18.65
N GLU A 124 17.80 -17.78 17.46
CA GLU A 124 18.42 -17.13 16.30
C GLU A 124 17.34 -16.82 15.26
N TYR A 125 17.11 -15.53 15.00
CA TYR A 125 16.07 -15.02 14.10
C TYR A 125 16.64 -14.55 12.76
N GLY A 126 15.82 -14.64 11.72
CA GLY A 126 16.10 -14.03 10.43
C GLY A 126 17.23 -14.71 9.65
N LYS A 127 17.52 -15.99 9.93
CA LYS A 127 18.40 -16.78 9.07
C LYS A 127 17.70 -16.99 7.73
N ILE A 128 18.32 -16.59 6.62
CA ILE A 128 17.69 -16.72 5.30
C ILE A 128 18.36 -17.88 4.55
N ARG A 129 17.58 -18.89 4.16
CA ARG A 129 18.06 -20.04 3.36
C ARG A 129 17.29 -20.13 2.06
N LEU A 130 17.76 -19.43 1.05
CA LEU A 130 17.11 -19.45 -0.27
C LEU A 130 17.50 -20.73 -1.02
N LYS A 131 16.51 -21.44 -1.56
CA LYS A 131 16.68 -22.70 -2.31
C LYS A 131 17.74 -22.62 -3.43
N ASP A 132 18.00 -21.42 -3.97
CA ASP A 132 18.85 -21.24 -5.14
C ASP A 132 20.30 -20.77 -4.86
N LYS A 133 20.72 -20.57 -3.59
CA LYS A 133 22.07 -20.07 -3.31
C LYS A 133 22.78 -20.80 -2.16
N LYS A 134 23.94 -21.41 -2.48
CA LYS A 134 24.93 -21.98 -1.54
C LYS A 134 25.63 -20.94 -0.64
N LYS A 135 25.07 -19.75 -0.42
CA LYS A 135 25.68 -18.71 0.41
C LYS A 135 24.79 -18.45 1.62
N ASP A 136 25.28 -18.90 2.78
CA ASP A 136 24.61 -18.77 4.08
C ASP A 136 24.56 -17.33 4.64
N ASN A 137 25.28 -16.39 4.02
CA ASN A 137 25.29 -14.98 4.42
C ASN A 137 24.60 -14.11 3.36
N LEU A 138 23.31 -13.92 3.55
CA LEU A 138 22.51 -13.01 2.74
C LEU A 138 22.61 -11.57 3.29
N PRO A 139 22.69 -10.55 2.42
CA PRO A 139 22.80 -9.16 2.88
C PRO A 139 21.62 -8.71 3.73
N SER A 140 21.88 -7.85 4.73
CA SER A 140 20.87 -7.28 5.63
C SER A 140 19.73 -6.53 4.92
N TYR A 141 19.95 -6.00 3.71
CA TYR A 141 18.89 -5.32 2.94
C TYR A 141 17.75 -6.25 2.52
N ILE A 142 18.00 -7.56 2.37
CA ILE A 142 16.97 -8.54 2.00
C ILE A 142 15.91 -8.61 3.10
N TYR A 143 16.39 -8.51 4.34
CA TYR A 143 15.52 -8.54 5.50
C TYR A 143 14.59 -7.31 5.55
N SER A 144 15.11 -6.11 5.32
CA SER A 144 14.29 -4.89 5.22
C SER A 144 13.25 -4.99 4.09
N SER A 145 13.61 -5.65 2.98
CA SER A 145 12.67 -5.91 1.87
C SER A 145 11.52 -6.83 2.28
N ILE A 146 11.79 -7.89 3.04
CA ILE A 146 10.74 -8.78 3.56
C ILE A 146 9.80 -8.00 4.46
N VAL A 147 10.33 -7.28 5.44
CA VAL A 147 9.51 -6.49 6.38
C VAL A 147 8.69 -5.43 5.64
N GLU A 148 9.29 -4.68 4.71
CA GLU A 148 8.57 -3.68 3.92
C GLU A 148 7.42 -4.31 3.13
N THR A 149 7.64 -5.47 2.49
CA THR A 149 6.59 -6.20 1.74
C THR A 149 5.37 -6.49 2.62
N LEU A 150 5.58 -7.01 3.83
CA LEU A 150 4.49 -7.30 4.77
C LEU A 150 3.78 -6.04 5.25
N LEU A 151 4.55 -5.02 5.60
CA LEU A 151 4.01 -3.75 6.10
C LEU A 151 3.13 -3.09 5.06
N VAL A 152 3.56 -3.08 3.79
CA VAL A 152 2.78 -2.51 2.68
C VAL A 152 1.41 -3.16 2.56
N GLN A 153 1.37 -4.50 2.51
CA GLN A 153 0.12 -5.23 2.38
C GLN A 153 -0.78 -5.02 3.61
N ARG A 154 -0.25 -5.29 4.81
CA ARG A 154 -1.05 -5.33 6.04
C ARG A 154 -1.53 -3.93 6.44
N LEU A 155 -0.68 -2.91 6.38
CA LEU A 155 -1.12 -1.56 6.70
C LEU A 155 -2.13 -1.04 5.67
N TYR A 156 -2.01 -1.39 4.39
CA TYR A 156 -3.03 -1.02 3.40
C TYR A 156 -4.37 -1.68 3.69
N GLU A 157 -4.40 -2.98 4.01
CA GLU A 157 -5.62 -3.70 4.41
C GLU A 157 -6.29 -3.06 5.64
N GLU A 158 -5.48 -2.62 6.60
CA GLU A 158 -5.99 -2.00 7.82
C GLU A 158 -6.47 -0.56 7.61
N LEU A 159 -5.98 0.16 6.58
CA LEU A 159 -6.22 1.58 6.38
C LEU A 159 -7.16 1.90 5.20
N ARG A 160 -7.31 1.05 4.20
CA ARG A 160 -8.05 1.42 2.97
C ARG A 160 -9.55 1.67 3.16
N ASP A 161 -10.14 1.06 4.18
CA ASP A 161 -11.59 1.09 4.46
C ASP A 161 -11.92 1.89 5.74
N VAL A 162 -10.96 2.67 6.25
CA VAL A 162 -11.18 3.48 7.45
C VAL A 162 -11.88 4.79 7.09
N ASN A 163 -12.83 5.22 7.93
CA ASN A 163 -13.50 6.52 7.83
C ASN A 163 -12.73 7.61 8.61
N ASP A 164 -11.45 7.37 8.86
CA ASP A 164 -10.58 8.24 9.63
C ASP A 164 -9.86 9.23 8.72
N ASP A 165 -9.50 10.39 9.28
CA ASP A 165 -8.87 11.47 8.51
C ASP A 165 -7.36 11.57 8.79
N GLU A 166 -6.89 10.95 9.89
CA GLU A 166 -5.52 11.06 10.37
C GLU A 166 -5.00 9.71 10.85
N VAL A 167 -3.76 9.40 10.47
CA VAL A 167 -2.94 8.31 11.02
C VAL A 167 -1.85 8.92 11.89
N ILE A 168 -1.72 8.43 13.12
CA ILE A 168 -0.63 8.80 14.04
C ILE A 168 0.32 7.62 14.14
N LEU A 169 1.61 7.83 13.82
CA LEU A 169 2.68 6.89 14.09
C LEU A 169 3.41 7.25 15.38
N ASP A 170 3.33 6.38 16.37
CA ASP A 170 4.12 6.42 17.59
C ASP A 170 5.38 5.56 17.47
N THR A 171 6.52 6.23 17.62
CA THR A 171 7.86 5.63 17.50
C THR A 171 8.53 5.36 18.85
N THR A 172 7.86 5.66 19.97
CA THR A 172 8.43 5.62 21.33
C THR A 172 9.03 4.28 21.70
N HIS A 173 8.29 3.21 21.44
CA HIS A 173 8.62 1.87 21.89
C HIS A 173 9.27 1.02 20.80
N GLY A 174 9.51 1.60 19.62
CA GLY A 174 10.04 0.88 18.49
C GLY A 174 11.54 0.63 18.62
N VAL A 175 12.00 -0.49 18.05
CA VAL A 175 13.39 -0.92 18.13
C VAL A 175 14.03 -1.00 16.74
N ASN A 176 15.34 -0.76 16.70
CA ASN A 176 16.19 -0.96 15.51
C ASN A 176 15.66 -0.22 14.27
N TYR A 177 15.48 -0.95 13.17
CA TYR A 177 15.04 -0.44 11.86
C TYR A 177 13.52 -0.26 11.76
N LEU A 178 12.74 -0.75 12.74
CA LEU A 178 11.29 -0.86 12.62
C LEU A 178 10.58 0.51 12.49
N PRO A 179 10.86 1.51 13.35
CA PRO A 179 10.26 2.84 13.21
C PRO A 179 10.48 3.45 11.82
N ALA A 180 11.70 3.32 11.29
CA ALA A 180 12.06 3.89 9.99
C ALA A 180 11.31 3.22 8.83
N LEU A 181 11.18 1.89 8.84
CA LEU A 181 10.43 1.18 7.80
C LEU A 181 8.93 1.50 7.86
N VAL A 182 8.35 1.50 9.07
CA VAL A 182 6.93 1.82 9.26
C VAL A 182 6.64 3.25 8.86
N LEU A 183 7.52 4.20 9.23
CA LEU A 183 7.43 5.60 8.81
C LEU A 183 7.37 5.71 7.28
N ARG A 184 8.29 5.05 6.56
CA ARG A 184 8.34 5.08 5.10
C ARG A 184 7.08 4.50 4.47
N VAL A 185 6.61 3.34 4.94
CA VAL A 185 5.41 2.69 4.41
C VAL A 185 4.17 3.52 4.67
N LEU A 186 3.98 4.01 5.91
CA LEU A 186 2.84 4.87 6.25
C LEU A 186 2.88 6.20 5.52
N TYR A 187 4.05 6.82 5.35
CA TYR A 187 4.17 8.06 4.58
C TYR A 187 3.62 7.90 3.16
N ASN A 188 4.00 6.81 2.50
CA ASN A 188 3.53 6.48 1.16
C ASN A 188 2.04 6.08 1.13
N LEU A 189 1.59 5.20 2.02
CA LEU A 189 0.19 4.74 2.08
C LEU A 189 -0.77 5.89 2.40
N THR A 190 -0.43 6.74 3.36
CA THR A 190 -1.26 7.90 3.71
C THR A 190 -1.31 8.92 2.57
N SER A 191 -0.26 9.03 1.75
CA SER A 191 -0.29 9.86 0.53
C SER A 191 -1.24 9.26 -0.52
N LEU A 192 -1.22 7.94 -0.71
CA LEU A 192 -2.11 7.24 -1.64
C LEU A 192 -3.59 7.33 -1.20
N LEU A 193 -3.85 7.13 0.10
CA LEU A 193 -5.18 7.09 0.69
C LEU A 193 -5.76 8.47 1.06
N ASP A 194 -5.02 9.55 0.83
CA ASP A 194 -5.42 10.93 1.20
C ASP A 194 -5.61 11.16 2.71
N LEU A 195 -4.83 10.46 3.53
CA LEU A 195 -4.88 10.55 4.98
C LEU A 195 -3.86 11.58 5.49
N LYS A 196 -4.24 12.37 6.50
CA LYS A 196 -3.28 13.15 7.28
C LYS A 196 -2.36 12.20 8.01
N PHE A 197 -1.11 12.60 8.20
CA PHE A 197 -0.12 11.76 8.85
C PHE A 197 0.67 12.54 9.89
N LYS A 198 0.80 12.00 11.08
CA LYS A 198 1.52 12.60 12.20
C LYS A 198 2.49 11.59 12.78
N VAL A 199 3.68 12.02 13.15
CA VAL A 199 4.69 11.19 13.80
C VAL A 199 4.99 11.78 15.16
N ILE A 200 4.93 10.93 16.17
CA ILE A 200 5.13 11.31 17.56
C ILE A 200 6.19 10.45 18.21
N ASN A 201 6.72 10.96 19.31
CA ASN A 201 7.58 10.23 20.22
C ASN A 201 7.44 10.79 21.62
N TYR A 202 7.59 9.94 22.62
CA TYR A 202 7.68 10.34 24.01
C TYR A 202 9.13 10.26 24.47
N ILE A 203 9.70 11.40 24.85
CA ILE A 203 11.11 11.46 25.27
C ILE A 203 11.19 11.37 26.79
N PRO A 204 12.04 10.49 27.36
CA PRO A 204 12.23 10.41 28.80
C PRO A 204 12.82 11.69 29.36
N THR A 205 12.37 12.10 30.55
CA THR A 205 13.09 13.06 31.37
C THR A 205 14.38 12.45 31.92
N VAL A 206 15.27 13.27 32.47
CA VAL A 206 16.58 12.84 33.02
C VAL A 206 16.47 11.65 33.99
N PHE A 207 15.35 11.56 34.72
CA PHE A 207 15.13 10.51 35.71
C PHE A 207 14.39 9.27 35.18
N GLN A 208 13.99 9.26 33.90
CA GLN A 208 13.24 8.16 33.24
C GLN A 208 11.93 7.75 33.95
N LYS A 209 11.42 8.58 34.86
CA LYS A 209 10.12 8.37 35.53
C LYS A 209 8.97 9.06 34.81
N GLU A 210 9.30 9.99 33.92
CA GLU A 210 8.35 10.80 33.19
C GLU A 210 8.78 10.89 31.74
N TYR A 211 7.81 10.95 30.85
CA TYR A 211 7.98 10.95 29.41
C TYR A 211 7.11 12.06 28.82
N THR A 212 7.71 12.93 28.03
CA THR A 212 7.00 14.09 27.46
C THR A 212 6.70 13.86 26.00
N TYR A 213 5.45 14.05 25.61
CA TYR A 213 4.99 14.01 24.23
C TYR A 213 5.73 15.05 23.38
N ILE A 214 6.24 14.60 22.23
CA ILE A 214 6.79 15.44 21.19
C ILE A 214 6.19 15.03 19.85
N GLU A 215 5.65 16.02 19.14
CA GLU A 215 5.31 15.89 17.73
C GLU A 215 6.60 16.06 16.90
N ILE A 216 7.04 14.98 16.25
CA ILE A 216 8.24 15.00 15.40
C ILE A 216 7.91 15.63 14.05
N SER A 217 6.78 15.25 13.47
CA SER A 217 6.36 15.74 12.16
C SER A 217 4.85 15.63 11.97
N LYS A 218 4.32 16.49 11.10
CA LYS A 218 2.90 16.53 10.74
C LYS A 218 2.76 16.85 9.26
N TYR A 219 1.89 16.10 8.60
CA TYR A 219 1.61 16.18 7.17
C TYR A 219 0.11 16.35 6.97
N GLU A 220 -0.35 17.60 6.77
CA GLU A 220 -1.78 17.95 6.71
C GLU A 220 -2.32 18.19 5.29
N GLY A 221 -1.43 18.24 4.29
CA GLY A 221 -1.79 18.56 2.90
C GLY A 221 -1.88 17.33 1.99
N LYS A 222 -2.47 17.53 0.80
CA LYS A 222 -2.43 16.55 -0.29
C LYS A 222 -0.97 16.29 -0.66
N ARG A 223 -0.54 15.05 -0.52
CA ARG A 223 0.78 14.56 -0.90
C ARG A 223 0.65 13.65 -2.11
N THR A 224 1.74 13.52 -2.85
CA THR A 224 1.82 12.59 -3.97
C THR A 224 2.70 11.40 -3.62
N PHE A 225 2.26 10.22 -4.00
CA PHE A 225 3.05 9.01 -4.06
C PHE A 225 4.01 9.07 -5.26
N ASP A 226 5.30 8.96 -5.00
CA ASP A 226 6.31 8.91 -6.06
C ASP A 226 6.33 7.53 -6.73
N LEU A 227 5.78 7.43 -7.94
CA LEU A 227 5.81 6.19 -8.72
C LEU A 227 7.21 5.76 -9.15
N SER A 228 8.20 6.66 -9.17
CA SER A 228 9.56 6.32 -9.62
C SER A 228 10.27 5.33 -8.68
N GLN A 229 9.81 5.23 -7.43
CA GLN A 229 10.34 4.29 -6.44
C GLN A 229 10.01 2.82 -6.76
N ILE A 230 9.03 2.56 -7.64
CA ILE A 230 8.57 1.21 -8.00
C ILE A 230 9.33 0.67 -9.22
N ARG A 231 9.96 -0.50 -9.11
CA ARG A 231 10.73 -1.10 -10.21
C ARG A 231 9.96 -2.21 -10.94
N GLU A 232 9.08 -1.82 -11.85
CA GLU A 232 8.20 -2.74 -12.60
C GLU A 232 8.96 -3.79 -13.46
N GLY A 233 10.09 -3.43 -14.08
CA GLY A 233 10.77 -4.25 -15.09
C GLY A 233 11.35 -5.59 -14.62
N LYS A 234 11.47 -5.82 -13.31
CA LYS A 234 12.11 -7.02 -12.75
C LYS A 234 11.18 -8.22 -12.60
N TYR A 235 9.87 -8.01 -12.60
CA TYR A 235 8.89 -9.04 -12.25
C TYR A 235 8.11 -9.45 -13.49
N LYS A 236 8.23 -10.70 -13.92
CA LYS A 236 7.49 -11.20 -15.09
C LYS A 236 6.09 -11.69 -14.73
N ASP A 237 5.83 -11.93 -13.44
CA ASP A 237 4.68 -12.73 -13.00
C ASP A 237 3.35 -11.95 -12.99
N ASN A 238 3.32 -10.68 -13.41
CA ASN A 238 2.07 -9.96 -13.62
C ASN A 238 2.21 -8.78 -14.60
N GLU A 239 2.27 -9.07 -15.91
CA GLU A 239 2.37 -8.06 -16.98
C GLU A 239 1.26 -7.01 -16.91
N ARG A 240 0.03 -7.43 -16.58
CA ARG A 240 -1.14 -6.55 -16.49
C ARG A 240 -1.00 -5.49 -15.39
N LYS A 241 -0.65 -5.89 -14.16
CA LYS A 241 -0.47 -4.94 -13.05
C LYS A 241 0.69 -3.98 -13.32
N ARG A 242 1.75 -4.44 -13.98
CA ARG A 242 2.84 -3.56 -14.43
C ARG A 242 2.38 -2.56 -15.47
N LEU A 243 1.56 -3.00 -16.43
CA LEU A 243 0.99 -2.11 -17.43
C LEU A 243 0.13 -1.02 -16.78
N LEU A 244 -0.58 -1.33 -15.68
CA LEU A 244 -1.28 -0.31 -14.90
C LEU A 244 -0.31 0.74 -14.34
N ILE A 245 0.81 0.33 -13.73
CA ILE A 245 1.81 1.29 -13.23
C ILE A 245 2.34 2.18 -14.36
N LYS A 246 2.62 1.59 -15.53
CA LYS A 246 3.03 2.36 -16.71
C LYS A 246 1.94 3.34 -17.16
N SER A 247 0.66 2.93 -17.17
CA SER A 247 -0.45 3.84 -17.52
C SER A 247 -0.57 5.00 -16.54
N LEU A 248 -0.34 4.77 -15.24
CA LEU A 248 -0.34 5.83 -14.23
C LEU A 248 0.82 6.80 -14.47
N ARG A 249 2.02 6.29 -14.76
CA ARG A 249 3.20 7.10 -15.11
C ARG A 249 3.00 7.94 -16.36
N TYR A 250 2.28 7.42 -17.35
CA TYR A 250 2.05 8.09 -18.63
C TYR A 250 0.77 8.92 -18.66
N ASN A 251 0.10 9.11 -17.52
CA ASN A 251 -1.15 9.86 -17.42
C ASN A 251 -2.25 9.33 -18.35
N ALA A 252 -2.35 8.01 -18.52
CA ALA A 252 -3.28 7.34 -19.42
C ALA A 252 -4.47 6.70 -18.67
N PRO A 253 -5.49 7.48 -18.25
CA PRO A 253 -6.58 7.00 -17.41
C PRO A 253 -7.47 5.99 -18.11
N LEU A 254 -7.71 6.14 -19.42
CA LEU A 254 -8.51 5.18 -20.17
C LEU A 254 -7.83 3.80 -20.17
N LEU A 255 -6.50 3.76 -20.33
CA LEU A 255 -5.74 2.51 -20.30
C LEU A 255 -5.78 1.87 -18.90
N ALA A 256 -5.63 2.68 -17.85
CA ALA A 256 -5.78 2.20 -16.48
C ALA A 256 -7.17 1.60 -16.23
N ILE A 257 -8.23 2.25 -16.71
CA ILE A 257 -9.61 1.76 -16.62
C ILE A 257 -9.77 0.45 -17.41
N GLU A 258 -9.18 0.31 -18.59
CA GLU A 258 -9.24 -0.93 -19.38
C GLU A 258 -8.51 -2.10 -18.72
N ILE A 259 -7.40 -1.83 -18.06
CA ILE A 259 -6.61 -2.83 -17.35
C ILE A 259 -7.35 -3.36 -16.12
N CYS A 260 -8.08 -2.49 -15.44
CA CYS A 260 -8.64 -2.80 -14.13
C CYS A 260 -9.65 -3.95 -14.16
N ARG A 261 -9.39 -4.95 -13.32
CA ARG A 261 -10.26 -6.10 -13.08
C ARG A 261 -10.22 -6.50 -11.62
N LYS A 262 -11.32 -7.09 -11.15
CA LYS A 262 -11.31 -7.85 -9.90
C LYS A 262 -10.31 -9.00 -10.04
N GLU A 263 -9.25 -8.91 -9.29
CA GLU A 263 -8.24 -9.95 -9.14
C GLU A 263 -8.04 -10.22 -7.66
N GLU A 264 -7.82 -11.48 -7.32
CA GLU A 264 -7.44 -11.83 -5.96
C GLU A 264 -6.06 -11.24 -5.65
N ARG A 265 -5.94 -10.58 -4.50
CA ARG A 265 -4.65 -10.08 -4.05
C ARG A 265 -3.81 -11.23 -3.54
N LYS A 266 -2.53 -11.21 -3.91
CA LYS A 266 -1.53 -12.10 -3.34
C LYS A 266 -1.41 -11.86 -1.82
N ASP A 267 -1.51 -12.93 -1.04
CA ASP A 267 -1.37 -12.88 0.43
C ASP A 267 0.09 -13.12 0.84
N TYR A 268 0.92 -12.07 0.74
CA TYR A 268 2.35 -12.13 1.07
C TYR A 268 2.59 -12.54 2.52
N TYR A 269 1.68 -12.20 3.43
CA TYR A 269 1.78 -12.60 4.83
C TYR A 269 1.65 -14.11 4.98
N ARG A 270 0.63 -14.72 4.36
CA ARG A 270 0.46 -16.18 4.39
C ARG A 270 1.61 -16.91 3.71
N GLU A 271 2.11 -16.38 2.60
CA GLU A 271 3.30 -16.95 1.94
C GLU A 271 4.52 -16.91 2.85
N LEU A 272 4.78 -15.78 3.53
CA LEU A 272 5.85 -15.72 4.50
C LEU A 272 5.66 -16.75 5.61
N VAL A 273 4.45 -16.85 6.18
CA VAL A 273 4.18 -17.81 7.26
C VAL A 273 4.47 -19.25 6.80
N GLY A 274 4.12 -19.60 5.57
CA GLY A 274 4.43 -20.90 4.96
C GLY A 274 5.92 -21.08 4.60
N ALA A 275 6.65 -19.99 4.39
CA ALA A 275 8.06 -20.00 4.05
C ALA A 275 9.00 -20.05 5.26
N VAL A 276 8.49 -19.89 6.48
CA VAL A 276 9.30 -19.87 7.71
C VAL A 276 9.28 -21.21 8.43
N SER A 277 10.47 -21.70 8.79
CA SER A 277 10.67 -22.93 9.55
C SER A 277 11.34 -22.66 10.90
N ILE A 278 10.93 -23.38 11.93
CA ILE A 278 11.49 -23.31 13.29
C ILE A 278 12.20 -24.64 13.59
N GLU A 279 13.51 -24.61 13.82
CA GLU A 279 14.31 -25.80 14.15
C GLU A 279 15.37 -25.46 15.18
N ASN A 280 15.47 -26.20 16.29
CA ASN A 280 16.52 -26.01 17.32
C ASN A 280 16.71 -24.53 17.75
N ASN A 281 15.60 -23.85 18.08
CA ASN A 281 15.56 -22.41 18.40
C ASN A 281 16.05 -21.47 17.28
N THR A 282 16.14 -21.96 16.04
CA THR A 282 16.48 -21.17 14.85
C THR A 282 15.24 -20.93 14.01
N ILE A 283 14.89 -19.67 13.77
CA ILE A 283 13.81 -19.26 12.89
C ILE A 283 14.41 -18.87 11.53
N THR A 284 14.09 -19.68 10.52
CA THR A 284 14.67 -19.57 9.18
C THR A 284 13.61 -19.17 8.16
N ILE A 285 13.87 -18.12 7.39
CA ILE A 285 13.04 -17.69 6.25
C ILE A 285 13.59 -18.36 4.98
N ASN A 286 12.77 -19.17 4.30
CA ASN A 286 13.21 -19.96 3.15
C ASN A 286 12.88 -19.33 1.79
N GLU A 287 12.20 -18.20 1.79
CA GLU A 287 11.79 -17.47 0.59
C GLU A 287 12.18 -15.99 0.66
N LYS A 288 12.34 -15.39 -0.53
CA LYS A 288 12.66 -13.98 -0.68
C LYS A 288 11.38 -13.23 -1.03
N PHE A 289 11.19 -12.10 -0.36
CA PHE A 289 10.11 -11.16 -0.66
C PHE A 289 10.73 -9.83 -1.10
N GLU A 290 10.19 -9.27 -2.18
CA GLU A 290 10.58 -7.94 -2.65
C GLU A 290 9.39 -6.97 -2.46
N PRO A 291 9.64 -5.69 -2.14
CA PRO A 291 8.54 -4.77 -1.84
C PRO A 291 7.76 -4.32 -3.07
N ASP A 292 8.40 -4.28 -4.26
CA ASP A 292 7.76 -3.75 -5.46
C ASP A 292 6.48 -4.51 -5.83
N PRO A 293 6.42 -5.86 -5.84
CA PRO A 293 5.18 -6.60 -6.07
C PRO A 293 4.05 -6.22 -5.11
N ALA A 294 4.34 -6.08 -3.81
CA ALA A 294 3.32 -5.68 -2.83
C ALA A 294 2.82 -4.25 -3.08
N TRP A 295 3.72 -3.31 -3.42
CA TRP A 295 3.32 -1.96 -3.82
C TRP A 295 2.50 -1.95 -5.10
N ILE A 296 2.88 -2.74 -6.11
CA ILE A 296 2.14 -2.90 -7.36
C ILE A 296 0.72 -3.40 -7.07
N ASP A 297 0.57 -4.41 -6.20
CA ASP A 297 -0.73 -4.95 -5.80
C ASP A 297 -1.59 -3.91 -5.06
N VAL A 298 -0.99 -3.13 -4.16
CA VAL A 298 -1.68 -2.06 -3.43
C VAL A 298 -2.14 -0.94 -4.37
N ILE A 299 -1.26 -0.48 -5.27
CA ILE A 299 -1.60 0.56 -6.25
C ILE A 299 -2.67 0.05 -7.22
N TYR A 300 -2.59 -1.22 -7.62
CA TYR A 300 -3.60 -1.85 -8.47
C TYR A 300 -4.96 -1.90 -7.81
N ASP A 301 -5.03 -2.41 -6.57
CA ASP A 301 -6.28 -2.44 -5.80
C ASP A 301 -6.85 -1.03 -5.60
N TYR A 302 -6.00 -0.07 -5.24
CA TYR A 302 -6.40 1.33 -5.05
C TYR A 302 -6.96 1.92 -6.35
N ALA A 303 -6.26 1.80 -7.49
CA ALA A 303 -6.75 2.34 -8.74
C ALA A 303 -8.05 1.64 -9.16
N CYS A 304 -8.07 0.30 -9.17
CA CYS A 304 -9.19 -0.45 -9.71
C CYS A 304 -10.46 -0.38 -8.85
N SER A 305 -10.34 -0.21 -7.54
CA SER A 305 -11.50 0.07 -6.67
C SER A 305 -12.16 1.43 -6.93
N ASN A 306 -11.48 2.34 -7.65
CA ASN A 306 -11.97 3.66 -8.00
C ASN A 306 -12.54 3.77 -9.41
N VAL A 307 -12.52 2.69 -10.20
CA VAL A 307 -13.11 2.65 -11.53
C VAL A 307 -14.63 2.51 -11.41
N LYS A 308 -15.38 3.46 -11.99
CA LYS A 308 -16.86 3.43 -12.03
C LYS A 308 -17.43 3.12 -13.41
N GLY A 309 -16.69 3.47 -14.45
CA GLY A 309 -17.10 3.40 -15.84
C GLY A 309 -16.07 4.06 -16.76
N ASN A 310 -16.46 4.23 -18.01
CA ASN A 310 -15.65 4.79 -19.11
C ASN A 310 -16.38 5.94 -19.83
N THR A 311 -17.38 6.55 -19.19
CA THR A 311 -17.91 7.83 -19.67
C THR A 311 -16.90 8.95 -19.40
N LYS A 312 -17.00 10.07 -20.13
CA LYS A 312 -16.15 11.26 -19.91
C LYS A 312 -16.15 11.66 -18.45
N GLU A 313 -17.33 11.68 -17.82
CA GLU A 313 -17.49 12.04 -16.40
C GLU A 313 -16.84 11.00 -15.48
N ASP A 314 -16.94 9.71 -15.79
CA ASP A 314 -16.29 8.65 -15.01
C ASP A 314 -14.77 8.74 -15.12
N VAL A 315 -14.23 8.96 -16.32
CA VAL A 315 -12.79 9.11 -16.55
C VAL A 315 -12.26 10.37 -15.86
N GLU A 316 -13.02 11.47 -15.88
CA GLU A 316 -12.67 12.70 -15.16
C GLU A 316 -12.62 12.49 -13.64
N GLN A 317 -13.67 11.89 -13.06
CA GLN A 317 -13.70 11.57 -11.62
C GLN A 317 -12.59 10.61 -11.20
N PHE A 318 -12.35 9.58 -12.01
CA PHE A 318 -11.26 8.63 -11.79
C PHE A 318 -9.90 9.34 -11.82
N SER A 319 -9.70 10.25 -12.76
CA SER A 319 -8.46 11.00 -12.91
C SER A 319 -8.22 11.97 -11.76
N GLU A 320 -9.26 12.68 -11.33
CA GLU A 320 -9.20 13.55 -10.15
C GLU A 320 -8.84 12.75 -8.90
N LYS A 321 -9.45 11.58 -8.71
CA LYS A 321 -9.25 10.78 -7.50
C LYS A 321 -7.92 10.03 -7.48
N VAL A 322 -7.52 9.43 -8.59
CA VAL A 322 -6.38 8.51 -8.67
C VAL A 322 -5.12 9.19 -9.20
N PHE A 323 -5.17 9.88 -10.35
CA PHE A 323 -3.96 10.41 -10.98
C PHE A 323 -3.35 11.58 -10.20
N THR A 324 -4.16 12.36 -9.49
CA THR A 324 -3.65 13.43 -8.61
C THR A 324 -2.82 12.91 -7.45
N LYS A 325 -2.95 11.61 -7.09
CA LYS A 325 -2.11 10.97 -6.08
C LYS A 325 -0.69 10.73 -6.56
N PHE A 326 -0.46 10.72 -7.87
CA PHE A 326 0.87 10.45 -8.43
C PHE A 326 1.49 11.70 -9.05
N SER A 327 0.67 12.59 -9.60
CA SER A 327 1.12 13.91 -10.05
C SER A 327 -0.01 14.94 -10.01
N PRO A 328 0.21 16.13 -9.43
CA PRO A 328 -0.84 17.14 -9.30
C PRO A 328 -1.25 17.73 -10.66
N ILE A 329 -0.38 17.63 -11.68
CA ILE A 329 -0.63 18.19 -13.02
C ILE A 329 -1.43 17.21 -13.89
N SER A 330 -1.42 15.92 -13.57
CA SER A 330 -2.01 14.87 -14.42
C SER A 330 -3.48 15.11 -14.71
N TYR A 331 -4.26 15.49 -13.69
CA TYR A 331 -5.68 15.80 -13.86
C TYR A 331 -5.93 16.96 -14.85
N ILE A 332 -5.08 17.99 -14.82
CA ILE A 332 -5.21 19.16 -15.71
C ILE A 332 -5.00 18.73 -17.18
N ILE A 333 -3.98 17.91 -17.45
CA ILE A 333 -3.68 17.41 -18.79
C ILE A 333 -4.83 16.51 -19.27
N ILE A 334 -5.24 15.54 -18.44
CA ILE A 334 -6.32 14.62 -18.78
C ILE A 334 -7.62 15.38 -19.07
N ASN A 335 -8.02 16.30 -18.19
CA ASN A 335 -9.29 16.99 -18.34
C ASN A 335 -9.30 17.90 -19.58
N ARG A 336 -8.16 18.49 -19.94
CA ARG A 336 -8.02 19.22 -21.20
C ARG A 336 -8.38 18.34 -22.40
N GLU A 337 -7.78 17.16 -22.50
CA GLU A 337 -8.02 16.24 -23.63
C GLU A 337 -9.47 15.72 -23.64
N LEU A 338 -10.03 15.38 -22.47
CA LEU A 338 -11.43 14.97 -22.34
C LEU A 338 -12.42 16.07 -22.79
N ASN A 339 -12.12 17.34 -22.48
CA ASN A 339 -12.97 18.45 -22.89
C ASN A 339 -12.91 18.74 -24.40
N ILE A 340 -11.78 18.46 -25.05
CA ILE A 340 -11.67 18.50 -26.52
C ILE A 340 -12.58 17.44 -27.14
N ILE A 341 -12.48 16.19 -26.68
CA ILE A 341 -13.35 15.08 -27.13
C ILE A 341 -14.82 15.43 -26.92
N TYR A 342 -15.17 15.92 -25.72
CA TYR A 342 -16.54 16.30 -25.40
C TYR A 342 -17.07 17.39 -26.35
N THR A 343 -16.28 18.44 -26.60
CA THR A 343 -16.68 19.54 -27.48
C THR A 343 -16.95 19.05 -28.90
N LEU A 344 -16.05 18.23 -29.44
CA LEU A 344 -16.18 17.66 -30.79
C LEU A 344 -17.39 16.70 -30.89
N SER A 345 -17.66 15.94 -29.84
CA SER A 345 -18.76 14.97 -29.78
C SER A 345 -20.15 15.61 -29.71
N LYS A 346 -20.29 16.90 -29.39
CA LYS A 346 -21.59 17.58 -29.31
C LYS A 346 -22.41 17.46 -30.60
N LYS A 347 -21.72 17.47 -31.75
CA LYS A 347 -22.29 17.36 -33.10
C LYS A 347 -22.68 15.92 -33.49
N MET A 348 -22.35 14.93 -32.66
CA MET A 348 -22.74 13.54 -32.92
C MET A 348 -24.22 13.32 -32.62
N ASN A 349 -24.81 12.36 -33.33
CA ASN A 349 -26.16 11.87 -33.01
C ASN A 349 -26.09 10.86 -31.85
N VAL A 350 -27.17 10.73 -31.09
CA VAL A 350 -27.28 9.69 -30.04
C VAL A 350 -27.21 8.31 -30.71
N GLY A 351 -26.45 7.39 -30.13
CA GLY A 351 -26.14 6.08 -30.66
C GLY A 351 -24.97 6.06 -31.66
N GLU A 352 -24.53 7.22 -32.14
CA GLU A 352 -23.40 7.32 -33.07
C GLU A 352 -22.08 6.97 -32.37
N THR A 353 -21.25 6.20 -33.08
CA THR A 353 -19.91 5.79 -32.65
C THR A 353 -18.93 6.21 -33.74
N LYS A 354 -17.85 6.88 -33.37
CA LYS A 354 -16.82 7.36 -34.30
C LYS A 354 -15.43 7.18 -33.74
N LEU A 355 -14.45 7.00 -34.63
CA LEU A 355 -13.06 7.16 -34.26
C LEU A 355 -12.77 8.63 -33.95
N TYR A 356 -11.93 8.90 -32.95
CA TYR A 356 -11.64 10.26 -32.51
C TYR A 356 -11.03 11.12 -33.64
N SER A 357 -10.21 10.54 -34.51
CA SER A 357 -9.69 11.22 -35.71
C SER A 357 -10.78 11.72 -36.66
N GLU A 358 -11.90 11.01 -36.82
CA GLU A 358 -13.03 11.44 -37.66
C GLU A 358 -13.76 12.67 -37.09
N LEU A 359 -13.73 12.84 -35.77
CA LEU A 359 -14.26 14.02 -35.11
C LEU A 359 -13.34 15.23 -35.33
N TYR A 360 -12.03 14.99 -35.28
CA TYR A 360 -10.99 16.02 -35.39
C TYR A 360 -10.86 16.60 -36.82
N ALA A 361 -10.93 15.74 -37.84
CA ALA A 361 -10.85 16.13 -39.26
C ALA A 361 -12.01 17.03 -39.71
N ARG A 362 -13.13 17.04 -38.98
CA ARG A 362 -14.28 17.91 -39.27
C ARG A 362 -14.08 19.37 -38.84
N GLU A 363 -13.16 19.64 -37.90
CA GLU A 363 -12.93 21.00 -37.38
C GLU A 363 -11.58 21.58 -37.82
N SER A 364 -10.60 20.74 -38.13
CA SER A 364 -9.27 21.18 -38.55
C SER A 364 -9.11 21.12 -40.08
N LYS A 365 -8.91 22.27 -40.73
CA LYS A 365 -8.40 22.36 -42.11
C LYS A 365 -6.88 22.20 -42.13
N PHE A 366 -6.32 21.26 -41.38
CA PHE A 366 -4.88 21.05 -41.39
C PHE A 366 -4.53 20.04 -42.48
N GLU A 367 -3.66 20.47 -43.39
CA GLU A 367 -3.06 19.64 -44.42
C GLU A 367 -2.29 18.50 -43.75
N ASP A 368 -2.57 17.26 -44.17
CA ASP A 368 -1.90 16.05 -43.75
C ASP A 368 -0.40 16.12 -44.09
N GLU A 369 0.44 16.51 -43.13
CA GLU A 369 1.80 15.96 -43.08
C GLU A 369 1.70 14.59 -42.40
N GLU A 370 1.40 13.55 -43.20
CA GLU A 370 1.64 12.15 -42.88
C GLU A 370 3.15 11.91 -42.69
N LYS A 371 3.70 12.37 -41.58
CA LYS A 371 4.88 11.73 -41.01
C LYS A 371 4.35 10.76 -39.98
N ARG A 372 4.40 9.46 -40.31
CA ARG A 372 4.35 8.42 -39.27
C ARG A 372 5.45 8.77 -38.29
N ASP A 373 5.05 9.30 -37.14
CA ASP A 373 5.97 9.49 -36.04
C ASP A 373 6.63 8.14 -35.79
N ASP A 374 7.95 8.15 -35.62
CA ASP A 374 8.65 6.97 -35.16
C ASP A 374 8.10 6.53 -33.80
N LYS A 375 8.52 5.36 -33.34
CA LYS A 375 8.07 4.78 -32.06
C LYS A 375 8.21 5.78 -30.89
N GLU A 376 9.26 6.60 -30.91
CA GLU A 376 9.50 7.61 -29.87
C GLU A 376 8.51 8.78 -29.98
N GLY A 377 8.22 9.25 -31.18
CA GLY A 377 7.18 10.24 -31.46
C GLY A 377 5.80 9.78 -31.02
N LEU A 378 5.41 8.54 -31.35
CA LEU A 378 4.14 7.96 -30.91
C LEU A 378 4.04 7.92 -29.37
N LYS A 379 5.10 7.47 -28.70
CA LYS A 379 5.17 7.44 -27.23
C LYS A 379 5.08 8.84 -26.62
N ARG A 380 5.77 9.82 -27.19
CA ARG A 380 5.71 11.22 -26.75
C ARG A 380 4.30 11.77 -26.88
N ASN A 381 3.65 11.54 -28.01
CA ASN A 381 2.28 11.98 -28.25
C ASN A 381 1.31 11.27 -27.30
N PHE A 382 1.50 9.97 -27.07
CA PHE A 382 0.69 9.21 -26.12
C PHE A 382 0.74 9.85 -24.73
N ILE A 383 1.94 10.20 -24.24
CA ILE A 383 2.10 10.86 -22.94
C ILE A 383 1.50 12.29 -22.95
N ALA A 384 1.75 13.05 -24.01
CA ALA A 384 1.28 14.44 -24.13
C ALA A 384 -0.25 14.55 -24.19
N HIS A 385 -0.91 13.56 -24.81
CA HIS A 385 -2.36 13.49 -24.97
C HIS A 385 -3.02 12.58 -23.93
N ALA A 386 -2.39 12.32 -22.79
CA ALA A 386 -2.96 11.53 -21.70
C ALA A 386 -3.48 10.14 -22.15
N GLY A 387 -2.78 9.53 -23.11
CA GLY A 387 -3.14 8.26 -23.73
C GLY A 387 -4.34 8.30 -24.68
N LEU A 388 -4.91 9.48 -24.97
CA LEU A 388 -6.11 9.67 -25.78
C LEU A 388 -5.76 10.01 -27.25
N LEU A 389 -4.97 9.15 -27.89
CA LEU A 389 -4.58 9.33 -29.29
C LEU A 389 -5.76 9.18 -30.24
N ASN A 390 -5.85 10.08 -31.22
CA ASN A 390 -6.98 10.16 -32.15
C ASN A 390 -7.14 8.92 -33.04
N GLU A 391 -6.06 8.21 -33.37
CA GLU A 391 -6.15 6.97 -34.17
C GLU A 391 -6.58 5.74 -33.37
N TYR A 392 -6.53 5.82 -32.03
CA TYR A 392 -6.72 4.68 -31.12
C TYR A 392 -7.97 4.81 -30.24
N VAL A 393 -8.59 5.98 -30.16
CA VAL A 393 -9.75 6.22 -29.30
C VAL A 393 -11.04 6.23 -30.11
N VAL A 394 -12.04 5.52 -29.63
CA VAL A 394 -13.42 5.51 -30.13
C VAL A 394 -14.31 6.29 -29.16
N VAL A 395 -15.17 7.13 -29.73
CA VAL A 395 -16.12 7.97 -28.98
C VAL A 395 -17.53 7.59 -29.38
N LYS A 396 -18.36 7.29 -28.39
CA LYS A 396 -19.78 6.95 -28.58
C LYS A 396 -20.65 7.93 -27.80
N LYS A 397 -21.66 8.49 -28.46
CA LYS A 397 -22.67 9.31 -27.80
C LYS A 397 -23.83 8.43 -27.35
N GLU A 398 -24.01 8.30 -26.06
CA GLU A 398 -25.09 7.51 -25.46
C GLU A 398 -26.33 8.36 -25.19
N GLU A 399 -27.39 7.72 -24.71
CA GLU A 399 -28.59 8.40 -24.24
C GLU A 399 -28.25 9.41 -23.13
N ASN A 400 -29.10 10.42 -22.95
CA ASN A 400 -28.87 11.54 -22.01
C ASN A 400 -27.60 12.37 -22.30
N ASN A 401 -27.11 12.35 -23.54
CA ASN A 401 -25.90 13.07 -23.98
C ASN A 401 -24.61 12.66 -23.24
N LYS A 402 -24.57 11.47 -22.64
CA LYS A 402 -23.32 10.93 -22.08
C LYS A 402 -22.35 10.57 -23.19
N ILE A 403 -21.07 10.86 -22.98
CA ILE A 403 -20.01 10.54 -23.94
C ILE A 403 -19.19 9.39 -23.39
N ARG A 404 -19.24 8.24 -24.05
CA ARG A 404 -18.39 7.10 -23.74
C ARG A 404 -17.13 7.14 -24.57
N ILE A 405 -16.01 6.79 -23.94
CA ILE A 405 -14.68 6.80 -24.54
C ILE A 405 -14.07 5.42 -24.33
N ASP A 406 -13.64 4.80 -25.42
CA ASP A 406 -13.07 3.45 -25.44
C ASP A 406 -11.79 3.44 -26.30
N TYR A 407 -10.90 2.46 -26.12
CA TYR A 407 -9.89 2.17 -27.15
C TYR A 407 -10.50 1.36 -28.29
N ALA A 408 -10.04 1.60 -29.51
CA ALA A 408 -10.28 0.74 -30.65
C ALA A 408 -9.58 -0.61 -30.39
N HIS A 409 -10.38 -1.66 -30.12
CA HIS A 409 -9.86 -2.98 -29.70
C HIS A 409 -8.96 -3.64 -30.75
N ASP A 410 -9.20 -3.38 -32.03
CA ASP A 410 -8.37 -3.85 -33.13
C ASP A 410 -6.99 -3.17 -33.19
N LYS A 411 -6.82 -2.02 -32.53
CA LYS A 411 -5.59 -1.21 -32.53
C LYS A 411 -4.84 -1.19 -31.19
N ILE A 412 -5.48 -1.58 -30.09
CA ILE A 412 -4.85 -1.51 -28.76
C ILE A 412 -3.61 -2.42 -28.66
N GLY A 413 -3.57 -3.56 -29.36
CA GLY A 413 -2.38 -4.42 -29.40
C GLY A 413 -1.16 -3.74 -30.02
N GLU A 414 -1.35 -2.98 -31.10
CA GLU A 414 -0.31 -2.14 -31.72
C GLU A 414 0.17 -1.07 -30.74
N LEU A 415 -0.76 -0.35 -30.12
CA LEU A 415 -0.47 0.67 -29.12
C LEU A 415 0.40 0.12 -27.97
N LEU A 416 0.06 -1.05 -27.44
CA LEU A 416 0.79 -1.67 -26.33
C LEU A 416 2.22 -2.06 -26.72
N LYS A 417 2.37 -2.59 -27.93
CA LYS A 417 3.68 -2.96 -28.46
C LYS A 417 4.57 -1.74 -28.71
N GLU A 418 4.02 -0.71 -29.35
CA GLU A 418 4.82 0.45 -29.78
C GLU A 418 5.08 1.45 -28.63
N VAL A 419 4.15 1.63 -27.68
CA VAL A 419 4.33 2.59 -26.57
C VAL A 419 5.02 1.95 -25.35
N PHE A 420 4.69 0.70 -25.04
CA PHE A 420 5.06 0.07 -23.76
C PHE A 420 6.05 -1.08 -23.88
N ASP A 421 6.42 -1.49 -25.10
CA ASP A 421 7.24 -2.69 -25.38
C ASP A 421 6.62 -3.98 -24.81
N GLU A 422 5.29 -4.04 -24.70
CA GLU A 422 4.58 -5.19 -24.13
C GLU A 422 4.12 -6.16 -25.22
N ASN A 423 3.85 -7.40 -24.81
CA ASN A 423 3.33 -8.42 -25.71
C ASN A 423 1.92 -8.01 -26.20
N PRO A 424 1.69 -7.87 -27.52
CA PRO A 424 0.37 -7.51 -28.05
C PRO A 424 -0.73 -8.52 -27.68
N ASP A 425 -0.38 -9.77 -27.34
CA ASP A 425 -1.37 -10.75 -26.88
C ASP A 425 -2.06 -10.35 -25.57
N ILE A 426 -1.45 -9.48 -24.74
CA ILE A 426 -2.11 -8.96 -23.53
C ILE A 426 -3.37 -8.16 -23.89
N ALA A 427 -3.45 -7.59 -25.10
CA ALA A 427 -4.64 -6.92 -25.60
C ALA A 427 -5.85 -7.87 -25.70
N LYS A 428 -5.64 -9.16 -25.98
CA LYS A 428 -6.72 -10.17 -25.97
C LYS A 428 -7.31 -10.33 -24.58
N GLU A 429 -6.51 -10.05 -23.56
CA GLU A 429 -6.97 -10.01 -22.20
C GLU A 429 -7.65 -8.69 -21.84
N LEU A 430 -7.47 -7.59 -22.59
CA LEU A 430 -8.20 -6.34 -22.35
C LEU A 430 -9.57 -6.44 -23.03
N LYS A 431 -10.61 -6.72 -22.22
CA LYS A 431 -12.01 -6.76 -22.68
C LYS A 431 -12.64 -5.39 -22.44
N THR A 432 -13.55 -4.99 -23.31
CA THR A 432 -14.35 -3.76 -23.15
C THR A 432 -14.95 -3.71 -21.74
N PHE A 433 -15.22 -2.50 -21.24
CA PHE A 433 -15.96 -2.33 -19.98
C PHE A 433 -17.33 -3.06 -19.99
N GLU A 434 -18.04 -3.08 -21.12
CA GLU A 434 -19.32 -3.79 -21.26
C GLU A 434 -19.17 -5.32 -21.16
N GLU A 435 -18.16 -5.89 -21.83
CA GLU A 435 -17.86 -7.32 -21.73
C GLU A 435 -17.50 -7.72 -20.31
N ARG A 436 -16.84 -6.84 -19.55
CA ARG A 436 -16.55 -7.05 -18.12
C ARG A 436 -17.82 -7.05 -17.28
N LYS A 437 -18.70 -6.06 -17.48
CA LYS A 437 -19.96 -5.95 -16.73
C LYS A 437 -20.91 -7.14 -16.96
N LYS A 438 -20.75 -7.89 -18.05
CA LYS A 438 -21.51 -9.13 -18.33
C LYS A 438 -20.92 -10.37 -17.65
N LEU A 439 -19.67 -10.32 -17.19
CA LEU A 439 -18.95 -11.45 -16.59
C LEU A 439 -18.95 -11.41 -15.05
N GLU A 440 -19.22 -10.26 -14.46
CA GLU A 440 -19.46 -10.06 -13.02
C GLU A 440 -20.95 -10.17 -12.70
#